data_AF-A0A3D2QKI0-F1
#
_entry.id   AF-A0A3D2QKI0-F1
#
_cell.length_a   1.000
_cell.length_b   1.000
_cell.length_c   1.000
_cell.angle_alpha   90.00
_cell.angle_beta   90.00
_cell.angle_gamma   90.00
#
_symmetry.space_group_name_H-M   'P 1'
#
loop_
_entity.id
_entity.type
_entity.pdbx_description
1 polymer ?
#
loop_
_entity_poly.entity_id
_entity_poly.type
_entity_poly.pdbx_seq_one_letter_code
_entity_poly.pdbx_strand_id
1 'polypeptide(L)'
;MANGKTKYVYFFGEGKAEGTAAMKSLLGGKGANLADMMSIGLPVPPGFTISTEACAYYSANNSEYPAGLREEVLAHLHHLEKVMGAKLGDSENPLLVSV
;
A
#
# COMPACT_ATOMS: atom_id res chain seq x y z
N MET A 1 -4.79 -26.14 5.79
CA MET A 1 -5.97 -25.41 5.32
C MET A 1 -6.08 -24.11 6.08
N ALA A 2 -5.68 -23.01 5.45
CA ALA A 2 -6.15 -21.66 5.74
C ALA A 2 -6.23 -21.00 4.37
N ASN A 3 -7.38 -21.17 3.70
CA ASN A 3 -7.63 -20.59 2.38
C ASN A 3 -8.05 -19.12 2.54
N GLY A 4 -7.21 -18.36 3.25
CA GLY A 4 -7.36 -16.92 3.42
C GLY A 4 -6.49 -16.24 2.38
N LYS A 5 -7.10 -15.43 1.52
CA LYS A 5 -6.40 -14.64 0.52
C LYS A 5 -5.31 -13.81 1.22
N THR A 6 -4.04 -14.03 0.91
CA THR A 6 -2.93 -13.26 1.50
C THR A 6 -3.06 -11.81 1.08
N LYS A 7 -3.06 -10.90 2.06
CA LYS A 7 -3.11 -9.46 1.85
C LYS A 7 -1.69 -8.95 1.61
N TYR A 8 -1.46 -8.28 0.49
CA TYR A 8 -0.13 -7.77 0.14
C TYR A 8 0.00 -6.25 0.19
N VAL A 9 -1.12 -5.51 0.18
CA VAL A 9 -1.11 -4.04 0.09
C VAL A 9 -1.81 -3.44 1.29
N TYR A 10 -1.18 -2.46 1.94
CA TYR A 10 -1.63 -1.86 3.19
C TYR A 10 -1.77 -0.35 3.03
N PHE A 11 -3.00 0.17 3.13
CA PHE A 11 -3.30 1.60 3.01
C PHE A 11 -2.98 2.39 4.27
N PHE A 12 -2.64 3.67 4.09
CA PHE A 12 -2.62 4.69 5.12
C PHE A 12 -3.16 6.00 4.56
N GLY A 13 -4.10 6.63 5.24
CA GLY A 13 -4.80 7.83 4.76
C GLY A 13 -6.01 8.14 5.62
N GLU A 14 -6.57 9.35 5.47
CA GLU A 14 -7.81 9.76 6.15
C GLU A 14 -7.77 9.59 7.69
N GLY A 15 -6.58 9.74 8.30
CA GLY A 15 -6.38 9.56 9.73
C GLY A 15 -6.44 8.09 10.21
N LYS A 16 -6.34 7.13 9.28
CA LYS A 16 -6.31 5.69 9.57
C LYS A 16 -5.17 5.01 8.82
N ALA A 17 -4.67 3.91 9.38
CA ALA A 17 -3.74 3.04 8.69
C ALA A 17 -4.08 1.58 8.93
N GLU A 18 -3.87 0.75 7.90
CA GLU A 18 -4.01 -0.69 7.99
C GLU A 18 -2.75 -1.38 8.51
N GLY A 19 -1.68 -0.61 8.71
CA GLY A 19 -0.40 -1.03 9.28
C GLY A 19 -0.12 -0.36 10.63
N THR A 20 0.91 -0.84 11.33
CA THR A 20 1.41 -0.22 12.58
C THR A 20 2.94 -0.29 12.65
N ALA A 21 3.56 0.45 13.57
CA ALA A 21 4.99 0.36 13.84
C ALA A 21 5.47 -1.05 14.24
N ALA A 22 4.58 -1.92 14.73
CA ALA A 22 4.92 -3.31 15.05
C ALA A 22 5.12 -4.18 13.79
N MET A 23 4.60 -3.74 12.65
CA MET A 23 4.63 -4.49 11.38
C MET A 23 5.88 -4.19 10.54
N LYS A 24 7.00 -3.78 11.16
CA LYS A 24 8.27 -3.46 10.47
C LYS A 24 8.79 -4.59 9.58
N SER A 25 8.66 -5.84 10.01
CA SER A 25 9.09 -6.99 9.20
C SER A 25 8.24 -7.16 7.94
N LEU A 26 6.97 -6.73 7.97
CA LEU A 26 6.01 -6.88 6.87
C LEU A 26 5.95 -5.65 5.95
N LEU A 27 6.04 -4.45 6.50
CA LEU A 27 5.89 -3.17 5.76
C LEU A 27 7.22 -2.46 5.52
N GLY A 28 8.32 -3.00 6.07
CA GLY A 28 9.59 -2.30 6.16
C GLY A 28 9.56 -1.14 7.17
N GLY A 29 10.73 -0.55 7.42
CA GLY A 29 10.85 0.55 8.39
C GLY A 29 10.10 1.83 7.98
N LYS A 30 10.07 2.16 6.68
CA LYS A 30 9.37 3.34 6.17
C LYS A 30 7.86 3.17 6.19
N GLY A 31 7.34 2.06 5.64
CA GLY A 31 5.90 1.79 5.61
C GLY A 31 5.30 1.68 7.01
N ALA A 32 5.99 1.00 7.93
CA ALA A 32 5.56 0.91 9.32
C ALA A 32 5.54 2.28 10.02
N ASN A 33 6.55 3.14 9.79
CA ASN A 33 6.59 4.49 10.37
C ASN A 33 5.51 5.40 9.75
N LEU A 34 5.27 5.35 8.45
CA LEU A 34 4.20 6.14 7.79
C LEU A 34 2.82 5.77 8.33
N ALA A 35 2.57 4.47 8.53
CA ALA A 35 1.34 3.99 9.11
C ALA A 35 1.15 4.48 10.56
N ASP A 36 2.23 4.51 11.34
CA ASP A 36 2.19 5.00 12.72
C ASP A 36 1.97 6.53 12.77
N MET A 37 2.70 7.29 11.96
CA MET A 37 2.53 8.74 11.83
C MET A 37 1.10 9.11 11.44
N MET A 38 0.50 8.38 10.50
CA MET A 38 -0.90 8.54 10.12
C MET A 38 -1.85 8.24 11.29
N SER A 39 -1.60 7.16 12.03
CA SER A 39 -2.46 6.71 13.14
C SER A 39 -2.44 7.65 14.33
N ILE A 40 -1.34 8.38 14.56
CA ILE A 40 -1.24 9.42 15.59
C ILE A 40 -1.71 10.81 15.10
N GLY A 41 -2.24 10.90 13.87
CA GLY A 41 -2.84 12.11 13.31
C GLY A 41 -1.85 13.14 12.78
N LEU A 42 -0.61 12.76 12.47
CA LEU A 42 0.31 13.65 11.75
C LEU A 42 -0.16 13.84 10.30
N PRO A 43 0.05 15.04 9.71
CA PRO A 43 -0.35 15.33 8.34
C PRO A 43 0.60 14.62 7.35
N VAL A 44 0.32 13.34 7.10
CA VAL A 44 1.01 12.50 6.12
C VAL A 44 0.10 12.39 4.89
N PRO A 45 0.61 12.60 3.66
CA PRO A 45 -0.18 12.33 2.46
C PRO A 45 -0.62 10.86 2.40
N PRO A 46 -1.85 10.57 1.94
CA PRO A 46 -2.32 9.20 1.85
C PRO A 46 -1.52 8.39 0.83
N GLY A 47 -1.48 7.08 1.03
CA GLY A 47 -0.74 6.15 0.19
C GLY A 47 -0.93 4.71 0.64
N PHE A 48 -0.11 3.81 0.12
CA PHE A 48 -0.12 2.42 0.52
C PHE A 48 1.28 1.81 0.44
N THR A 49 1.50 0.75 1.22
CA THR A 49 2.74 -0.03 1.22
C THR A 49 2.48 -1.42 0.67
N ILE A 50 3.34 -1.87 -0.25
CA ILE A 50 3.37 -3.27 -0.69
C ILE A 50 4.27 -4.04 0.27
N SER A 51 3.79 -5.17 0.79
CA SER A 51 4.46 -5.92 1.84
C SER A 51 5.77 -6.57 1.36
N THR A 52 6.66 -6.83 2.32
CA THR A 52 7.90 -7.59 2.10
C THR A 52 7.61 -9.03 1.66
N GLU A 53 6.45 -9.60 2.02
CA GLU A 53 6.01 -10.92 1.57
C GLU A 53 5.77 -10.97 0.06
N ALA A 54 5.22 -9.90 -0.54
CA ALA A 54 5.09 -9.82 -2.00
C ALA A 54 6.46 -9.82 -2.68
N CYS A 55 7.44 -9.12 -2.10
CA CYS A 55 8.82 -9.09 -2.58
C CYS A 55 9.50 -10.46 -2.43
N ALA A 56 9.29 -11.13 -1.29
CA ALA A 56 9.82 -12.47 -1.04
C ALA A 56 9.25 -13.49 -2.04
N TYR A 57 7.95 -13.44 -2.33
CA TYR A 57 7.32 -14.25 -3.38
C TYR A 57 7.95 -13.98 -4.74
N TYR A 58 8.03 -12.71 -5.15
CA TYR A 58 8.62 -12.32 -6.43
C TYR A 58 10.04 -12.87 -6.61
N SER A 59 10.86 -12.79 -5.55
CA SER A 59 12.23 -13.28 -5.56
C SER A 59 12.30 -14.81 -5.65
N ALA A 60 11.37 -15.53 -5.01
CA ALA A 60 11.32 -16.99 -5.01
C ALA A 60 10.67 -17.58 -6.28
N ASN A 61 9.86 -16.79 -7.00
CA ASN A 61 8.99 -17.28 -8.07
C ASN A 61 9.41 -16.74 -9.45
N ASN A 62 10.72 -16.74 -9.75
CA ASN A 62 11.28 -16.31 -11.04
C ASN A 62 10.85 -14.89 -11.47
N SER A 63 10.77 -13.95 -10.53
CA SER A 63 10.31 -12.58 -10.83
C SER A 63 8.85 -12.51 -11.31
N GLU A 64 8.02 -13.47 -10.91
CA GLU A 64 6.58 -13.42 -11.10
C GLU A 64 5.87 -12.85 -9.86
N TYR A 65 4.82 -12.06 -10.07
CA TYR A 65 4.03 -11.52 -8.98
C TYR A 65 3.06 -12.57 -8.40
N PRO A 66 2.77 -12.53 -7.09
CA PRO A 66 1.68 -13.32 -6.52
C PRO A 66 0.37 -13.09 -7.26
N ALA A 67 -0.39 -14.16 -7.45
CA ALA A 67 -1.73 -14.07 -8.02
C ALA A 67 -2.60 -13.10 -7.18
N GLY A 68 -3.25 -12.13 -7.84
CA GLY A 68 -4.09 -11.15 -7.17
C GLY A 68 -3.38 -9.86 -6.71
N LEU A 69 -2.03 -9.82 -6.71
CA LEU A 69 -1.29 -8.63 -6.26
C LEU A 69 -1.63 -7.40 -7.12
N ARG A 70 -1.69 -7.58 -8.44
CA ARG A 70 -1.97 -6.47 -9.37
C ARG A 70 -3.35 -5.88 -9.12
N GLU A 71 -4.35 -6.74 -8.95
CA GLU A 71 -5.72 -6.34 -8.67
C GLU A 71 -5.82 -5.61 -7.31
N GLU A 72 -5.08 -6.08 -6.32
CA GLU A 72 -5.01 -5.44 -5.01
C GLU A 72 -4.35 -4.06 -5.07
N VAL A 73 -3.24 -3.91 -5.80
CA VAL A 73 -2.58 -2.61 -6.02
C VAL A 73 -3.51 -1.64 -6.76
N LEU A 74 -4.21 -2.10 -7.81
CA LEU A 74 -5.15 -1.26 -8.55
C LEU A 74 -6.34 -0.83 -7.69
N ALA A 75 -6.86 -1.71 -6.84
CA ALA A 75 -7.93 -1.36 -5.90
C ALA A 75 -7.49 -0.26 -4.92
N HIS A 76 -6.26 -0.34 -4.39
CA HIS A 76 -5.70 0.68 -3.49
C HIS A 76 -5.35 1.98 -4.21
N LEU A 77 -4.90 1.91 -5.46
CA LEU A 77 -4.69 3.08 -6.30
C LEU A 77 -6.01 3.82 -6.55
N HIS A 78 -7.07 3.12 -6.92
CA HIS A 78 -8.40 3.72 -7.07
C HIS A 78 -8.94 4.30 -5.77
N HIS A 79 -8.61 3.69 -4.63
CA HIS A 79 -8.93 4.27 -3.34
C HIS A 79 -8.15 5.57 -3.11
N LEU A 80 -6.84 5.58 -3.38
CA LEU A 80 -6.00 6.77 -3.30
C LEU A 80 -6.52 7.91 -4.20
N GLU A 81 -6.91 7.61 -5.43
CA GLU A 81 -7.50 8.58 -6.36
C GLU A 81 -8.75 9.24 -5.78
N LYS A 82 -9.63 8.45 -5.13
CA LYS A 82 -10.83 8.97 -4.47
C LYS A 82 -10.51 9.88 -3.29
N VAL A 83 -9.56 9.47 -2.44
CA VAL A 83 -9.16 10.25 -1.26
C VAL A 83 -8.49 11.57 -1.67
N MET A 84 -7.67 11.54 -2.72
CA MET A 84 -6.96 12.72 -3.22
C MET A 84 -7.82 13.59 -4.14
N GLY A 85 -8.94 13.06 -4.66
CA GLY A 85 -9.76 13.74 -5.65
C GLY A 85 -9.04 13.99 -6.99
N ALA A 86 -8.01 13.20 -7.31
CA ALA A 86 -7.18 13.30 -8.50
C ALA A 86 -6.95 11.91 -9.10
N LYS A 87 -6.61 11.81 -10.39
CA LYS A 87 -6.51 10.51 -11.09
C LYS A 87 -5.15 10.30 -11.74
N LEU A 88 -4.59 9.10 -11.61
CA LEU A 88 -3.28 8.78 -12.18
C LEU A 88 -3.36 8.80 -13.70
N GLY A 89 -2.52 9.63 -14.33
CA GLY A 89 -2.47 9.79 -15.79
C GLY A 89 -3.57 10.69 -16.37
N ASP A 90 -4.32 11.41 -15.53
CA ASP A 90 -5.27 12.42 -15.99
C ASP A 90 -4.57 13.72 -16.43
N SER A 91 -5.00 14.31 -17.54
CA SER A 91 -4.38 15.52 -18.11
C SER A 91 -4.85 16.82 -17.48
N GLU A 92 -6.02 16.84 -16.85
CA GLU A 92 -6.61 18.05 -16.25
C GLU A 92 -6.36 18.10 -14.74
N ASN A 93 -6.44 16.97 -14.05
CA ASN A 93 -6.18 16.85 -12.61
C ASN A 93 -5.34 15.60 -12.27
N PRO A 94 -4.02 15.62 -12.57
CA PRO A 94 -3.13 14.48 -12.40
C PRO A 94 -2.87 14.14 -10.93
N LEU A 95 -3.03 12.86 -10.58
CA LEU A 95 -2.42 12.28 -9.38
C LEU A 95 -0.97 11.89 -9.68
N LEU A 96 -0.02 12.43 -8.93
CA LEU A 96 1.38 12.04 -8.98
C LEU A 96 1.74 11.21 -7.74
N VAL A 97 2.59 10.21 -7.91
CA VAL A 97 3.01 9.30 -6.83
C VAL A 97 4.54 9.27 -6.70
N SER A 98 5.01 9.08 -5.48
CA SER A 98 6.41 8.76 -5.18
C SER A 98 6.50 7.28 -4.84
N VAL A 99 7.48 6.58 -5.43
CA VAL A 99 7.75 5.16 -5.20
C VAL A 99 9.15 5.00 -4.61
#